data_AF-A0A6N9NYE7-F1
#
_entry.id   AF-A0A6N9NYE7-F1
#
_cell.length_a   1.000
_cell.length_b   1.000
_cell.length_c   1.000
_cell.angle_alpha   90.00
_cell.angle_beta   90.00
_cell.angle_gamma   90.00
#
_symmetry.space_group_name_H-M   'P 1'
#
loop_
_entity.id
_entity.type
_entity.pdbx_description
1 polymer ?
#
loop_
_entity_poly.entity_id
_entity_poly.type
_entity_poly.pdbx_seq_one_letter_code
_entity_poly.pdbx_strand_id
1 'polypeptide(L)'
;MERLDENLRYHAETVDHLDIGSIYYLQGLSEVHYYLKAEHEFTPAEVEALLSFQDPLDVARWCWEENTHEHSFPICNLLKEIQAEQKFPKVVNEAEEQNRKYLKLMSLVGKDYEIYQEKLEECSNGELINRAEEIATVMAAYRFLAEEGSLTAEETDCLLCFNRPLVEIVKYWPTAGMNADIAMERFAHGISSTQKERTGPARSLRERLQHAVREVRECPVAEKPAHETGTR
;
A
#
# COMPACT_ATOMS: atom_id res chain seq x y z
N MET A 1 -6.78 -28.33 -7.43
CA MET A 1 -6.42 -29.62 -6.79
C MET A 1 -4.97 -29.64 -6.34
N GLU A 2 -3.99 -29.36 -7.20
CA GLU A 2 -2.56 -29.30 -6.81
C GLU A 2 -2.28 -28.31 -5.66
N ARG A 3 -2.94 -27.14 -5.66
CA ARG A 3 -2.85 -26.15 -4.57
C ARG A 3 -3.21 -26.72 -3.19
N LEU A 4 -4.17 -27.65 -3.11
CA LEU A 4 -4.53 -28.29 -1.84
C LEU A 4 -3.42 -29.25 -1.38
N ASP A 5 -2.75 -29.94 -2.31
CA ASP A 5 -1.59 -30.79 -2.01
C ASP A 5 -0.40 -29.96 -1.51
N GLU A 6 -0.16 -28.81 -2.13
CA GLU A 6 0.89 -27.87 -1.71
C GLU A 6 0.66 -27.36 -0.29
N ASN A 7 -0.58 -26.98 0.04
CA ASN A 7 -0.93 -26.51 1.37
C ASN A 7 -0.77 -27.61 2.42
N LEU A 8 -1.26 -28.83 2.14
CA LEU A 8 -1.10 -29.95 3.07
C LEU A 8 0.39 -30.26 3.29
N ARG A 9 1.20 -30.25 2.23
CA ARG A 9 2.65 -30.44 2.34
C ARG A 9 3.30 -29.34 3.18
N TYR A 10 2.93 -28.08 2.95
CA TYR A 10 3.43 -26.95 3.74
C TYR A 10 3.13 -27.14 5.23
N HIS A 11 1.87 -27.43 5.59
CA HIS A 11 1.48 -27.69 6.98
C HIS A 11 2.22 -28.88 7.59
N ALA A 12 2.46 -29.95 6.81
CA ALA A 12 3.22 -31.10 7.26
C ALA A 12 4.71 -30.79 7.51
N GLU A 13 5.29 -29.87 6.74
CA GLU A 13 6.68 -29.42 6.90
C GLU A 13 6.84 -28.44 8.08
N THR A 14 5.80 -27.65 8.39
CA THR A 14 5.82 -26.63 9.45
C THR A 14 5.26 -27.12 10.79
N VAL A 15 4.78 -28.36 10.88
CA VAL A 15 4.15 -28.88 12.10
C VAL A 15 5.18 -28.96 13.24
N ASP A 16 4.80 -28.45 14.42
CA ASP A 16 5.60 -28.63 15.62
C ASP A 16 5.37 -30.03 16.18
N HIS A 17 6.31 -30.95 15.94
CA HIS A 17 6.21 -32.34 16.39
C HIS A 17 6.25 -32.51 17.92
N LEU A 18 6.63 -31.47 18.67
CA LEU A 18 6.63 -31.51 20.13
C LEU A 18 5.28 -31.07 20.73
N ASP A 19 4.43 -30.40 19.94
CA ASP A 19 3.08 -30.02 20.33
C ASP A 19 2.04 -31.01 19.76
N ILE A 20 1.39 -31.74 20.66
CA ILE A 20 0.34 -32.69 20.28
C ILE A 20 -0.86 -32.00 19.62
N GLY A 21 -1.13 -30.73 19.95
CA GLY A 21 -2.18 -29.93 19.31
C GLY A 21 -1.91 -29.73 17.82
N SER A 22 -0.69 -29.37 17.47
CA SER A 22 -0.21 -29.24 16.09
C SER A 22 -0.33 -30.53 15.28
N ILE A 23 -0.09 -31.69 15.91
CA ILE A 23 -0.26 -33.01 15.27
C ILE A 23 -1.74 -33.29 14.97
N TYR A 24 -2.64 -33.02 15.92
CA TYR A 24 -4.09 -33.19 15.69
C TYR A 24 -4.64 -32.21 14.65
N TYR A 25 -4.12 -30.99 14.64
CA TYR A 25 -4.46 -30.01 13.60
C TYR A 25 -4.09 -30.51 12.20
N LEU A 26 -2.86 -31.04 12.03
CA LEU A 26 -2.43 -31.63 10.76
C LEU A 26 -3.28 -32.84 10.36
N GLN A 27 -3.66 -33.68 11.32
CA GLN A 27 -4.57 -34.79 11.07
C GLN A 27 -5.91 -34.28 10.51
N GLY A 28 -6.54 -33.29 11.15
CA GLY A 28 -7.80 -32.72 10.67
C GLY A 28 -7.68 -32.13 9.26
N LEU A 29 -6.58 -31.44 8.95
CA LEU A 29 -6.31 -30.95 7.60
C LEU A 29 -6.19 -32.10 6.59
N SER A 30 -5.54 -33.20 6.95
CA SER A 30 -5.39 -34.37 6.06
C SER A 30 -6.74 -35.05 5.76
N GLU A 31 -7.65 -35.12 6.73
CA GLU A 31 -8.98 -35.70 6.57
C GLU A 31 -9.83 -34.86 5.61
N VAL A 32 -9.83 -33.54 5.81
CA VAL A 32 -10.52 -32.60 4.93
C VAL A 32 -9.91 -32.62 3.52
N HIS A 33 -8.58 -32.64 3.41
CA HIS A 33 -7.89 -32.76 2.13
C HIS A 33 -8.31 -34.02 1.36
N TYR A 34 -8.32 -35.17 2.05
CA TYR A 34 -8.74 -36.43 1.44
C TYR A 34 -10.18 -36.36 0.93
N TYR A 35 -11.11 -35.89 1.77
CA TYR A 35 -12.51 -35.72 1.38
C TYR A 35 -12.65 -34.84 0.14
N LEU A 36 -12.02 -33.67 0.15
CA LEU A 36 -12.07 -32.73 -0.97
C LEU A 36 -11.51 -33.34 -2.26
N LYS A 37 -10.47 -34.19 -2.17
CA LYS A 37 -9.87 -34.79 -3.37
C LYS A 37 -10.58 -36.03 -3.89
N ALA A 38 -11.11 -36.85 -2.98
CA ALA A 38 -11.60 -38.19 -3.30
C ALA A 38 -13.13 -38.27 -3.38
N GLU A 39 -13.84 -37.44 -2.62
CA GLU A 39 -15.29 -37.56 -2.42
C GLU A 39 -16.08 -36.32 -2.87
N HIS A 40 -15.52 -35.11 -2.71
CA HIS A 40 -16.25 -33.88 -3.02
C HIS A 40 -16.29 -33.59 -4.53
N GLU A 41 -17.50 -33.43 -5.06
CA GLU A 41 -17.72 -32.97 -6.43
C GLU A 41 -17.76 -31.44 -6.47
N PHE A 42 -16.65 -30.82 -6.89
CA PHE A 42 -16.57 -29.36 -6.99
C PHE A 42 -17.38 -28.79 -8.14
N THR A 43 -18.14 -27.74 -7.84
CA THR A 43 -18.62 -26.81 -8.87
C THR A 43 -17.54 -25.77 -9.21
N PRO A 44 -17.54 -25.19 -10.43
CA PRO A 44 -16.57 -24.15 -10.81
C PRO A 44 -16.55 -22.96 -9.82
N ALA A 45 -17.71 -22.57 -9.30
CA ALA A 45 -17.84 -21.47 -8.35
C ALA A 45 -17.17 -21.77 -7.00
N GLU A 46 -17.23 -23.02 -6.52
CA GLU A 46 -16.57 -23.43 -5.28
C GLU A 46 -15.05 -23.43 -5.43
N VAL A 47 -14.55 -23.88 -6.58
CA VAL A 47 -13.11 -23.86 -6.88
C VAL A 47 -12.60 -22.43 -6.89
N GLU A 48 -13.28 -21.53 -7.61
CA GLU A 48 -12.91 -20.11 -7.67
C GLU A 48 -12.96 -19.45 -6.28
N ALA A 49 -14.02 -19.70 -5.51
CA ALA A 49 -14.18 -19.13 -4.18
C ALA A 49 -13.08 -19.61 -3.22
N LEU A 50 -12.78 -20.91 -3.17
CA LEU A 50 -11.72 -21.44 -2.30
C LEU A 50 -10.33 -20.97 -2.72
N LEU A 51 -10.01 -21.02 -4.01
CA LEU A 51 -8.69 -20.63 -4.51
C LEU A 51 -8.42 -19.13 -4.39
N SER A 52 -9.44 -18.32 -4.09
CA SER A 52 -9.25 -16.89 -3.75
C SER A 52 -8.51 -16.67 -2.43
N PHE A 53 -8.39 -17.69 -1.57
CA PHE A 53 -7.70 -17.63 -0.27
C PHE A 53 -6.23 -18.06 -0.38
N GLN A 54 -5.35 -17.50 0.47
CA GLN A 54 -3.94 -17.94 0.51
C GLN A 54 -3.83 -19.41 0.90
N ASP A 55 -4.65 -19.82 1.87
CA ASP A 55 -4.75 -21.20 2.33
C ASP A 55 -6.17 -21.77 2.15
N PRO A 56 -6.54 -22.21 0.93
CA PRO A 56 -7.82 -22.87 0.69
C PRO A 56 -8.08 -24.08 1.58
N LEU A 57 -7.04 -24.82 2.02
CA LEU A 57 -7.22 -26.03 2.79
C LEU A 57 -7.60 -25.73 4.23
N ASP A 58 -6.94 -24.77 4.88
CA ASP A 58 -7.32 -24.33 6.22
C ASP A 58 -8.72 -23.70 6.24
N VAL A 59 -9.05 -22.88 5.22
CA VAL A 59 -10.40 -22.32 5.06
C VAL A 59 -11.45 -23.42 4.93
N ALA A 60 -11.18 -24.46 4.13
CA ALA A 60 -12.10 -25.59 3.97
C ALA A 60 -12.25 -26.40 5.27
N ARG A 61 -11.19 -26.54 6.07
CA ARG A 61 -11.25 -27.17 7.40
C ARG A 61 -12.16 -26.40 8.36
N TRP A 62 -12.11 -25.07 8.32
CA TRP A 62 -13.07 -24.25 9.08
C TRP A 62 -14.50 -24.42 8.59
N CYS A 63 -14.72 -24.49 7.28
CA CYS A 63 -16.03 -24.81 6.72
C CYS A 63 -16.51 -26.19 7.21
N TRP A 64 -15.59 -27.16 7.31
CA TRP A 64 -15.88 -28.53 7.76
C TRP A 64 -16.34 -28.58 9.21
N GLU A 65 -15.68 -27.84 10.10
CA GLU A 65 -16.02 -27.81 11.52
C GLU A 65 -17.34 -27.10 11.81
N GLU A 66 -17.63 -26.03 11.07
CA GLU A 66 -18.88 -25.27 11.19
C GLU A 66 -20.01 -25.87 10.33
N ASN A 67 -19.76 -26.98 9.63
CA ASN A 67 -20.74 -27.59 8.76
C ASN A 67 -21.89 -28.20 9.57
N THR A 68 -23.05 -27.55 9.54
CA THR A 68 -24.28 -28.05 10.15
C THR A 68 -25.10 -28.95 9.22
N HIS A 69 -24.64 -29.16 7.98
CA HIS A 69 -25.35 -29.97 6.99
C HIS A 69 -24.92 -31.44 7.06
N GLU A 70 -25.87 -32.31 7.40
CA GLU A 70 -25.64 -33.72 7.75
C GLU A 70 -24.97 -34.56 6.63
N HIS A 71 -25.27 -34.26 5.36
CA HIS A 71 -24.80 -35.04 4.20
C HIS A 71 -24.37 -34.18 3.01
N SER A 72 -24.14 -32.89 3.22
CA SER A 72 -23.70 -32.00 2.15
C SER A 72 -22.60 -31.10 2.64
N PHE A 73 -21.70 -30.74 1.74
CA PHE A 73 -20.65 -29.78 2.01
C PHE A 73 -20.77 -28.57 1.08
N PRO A 74 -21.75 -27.68 1.30
CA PRO A 74 -22.00 -26.54 0.41
C PRO A 74 -20.98 -25.43 0.68
N ILE A 75 -19.78 -25.57 0.09
CA ILE A 75 -18.61 -24.74 0.39
C ILE A 75 -18.92 -23.25 0.27
N CYS A 76 -19.56 -22.81 -0.83
CA CYS A 76 -19.88 -21.39 -1.01
C CYS A 76 -20.83 -20.81 0.06
N ASN A 77 -21.72 -21.63 0.64
CA ASN A 77 -22.61 -21.18 1.71
C ASN A 77 -21.83 -21.11 3.04
N LEU A 78 -21.07 -22.16 3.35
CA LEU A 78 -20.23 -22.22 4.56
C LEU A 78 -19.22 -21.07 4.60
N LEU A 79 -18.57 -20.74 3.47
CA LEU A 79 -17.66 -19.60 3.36
C LEU A 79 -18.32 -18.26 3.78
N LYS A 80 -19.61 -18.08 3.46
CA LYS A 80 -20.37 -16.88 3.86
C LYS A 80 -20.73 -16.93 5.33
N GLU A 81 -21.18 -18.08 5.82
CA GLU A 81 -21.55 -18.30 7.23
C GLU A 81 -20.37 -18.05 8.17
N ILE A 82 -19.19 -18.57 7.83
CA ILE A 82 -17.98 -18.34 8.63
C ILE A 82 -17.37 -16.95 8.42
N GLN A 83 -17.91 -16.15 7.49
CA GLN A 83 -17.38 -14.84 7.08
C GLN A 83 -15.91 -14.93 6.62
N ALA A 84 -15.61 -15.91 5.76
CA ALA A 84 -14.25 -16.29 5.41
C ALA A 84 -13.39 -15.12 4.90
N GLU A 85 -13.98 -14.20 4.12
CA GLU A 85 -13.27 -13.03 3.57
C GLU A 85 -12.70 -12.08 4.62
N GLN A 86 -13.25 -12.08 5.83
CA GLN A 86 -12.83 -11.21 6.92
C GLN A 86 -11.84 -11.90 7.85
N LYS A 87 -11.89 -13.23 7.92
CA LYS A 87 -11.05 -14.05 8.82
C LYS A 87 -9.78 -14.54 8.16
N PHE A 88 -9.81 -14.81 6.87
CA PHE A 88 -8.69 -15.44 6.15
C PHE A 88 -8.09 -14.49 5.11
N PRO A 89 -6.77 -14.49 4.98
CA PRO A 89 -6.11 -13.68 3.97
C PRO A 89 -6.40 -14.24 2.57
N LYS A 90 -6.80 -13.36 1.65
CA LYS A 90 -6.94 -13.69 0.23
C LYS A 90 -5.59 -13.71 -0.47
N VAL A 91 -5.49 -14.48 -1.56
CA VAL A 91 -4.36 -14.39 -2.49
C VAL A 91 -4.30 -12.93 -2.93
N VAL A 92 -3.21 -12.24 -2.59
CA VAL A 92 -2.97 -10.92 -3.14
C VAL A 92 -2.70 -11.15 -4.62
N ASN A 93 -3.68 -10.81 -5.46
CA ASN A 93 -3.39 -10.66 -6.87
C ASN A 93 -2.49 -9.43 -6.97
N GLU A 94 -1.18 -9.64 -7.09
CA GLU A 94 -0.19 -8.57 -7.17
C GLU A 94 -0.56 -7.55 -8.25
N ALA A 95 -1.21 -8.01 -9.33
CA ALA A 95 -1.72 -7.13 -10.38
C ALA A 95 -2.90 -6.25 -9.92
N GLU A 96 -3.81 -6.76 -9.07
CA GLU A 96 -4.93 -5.96 -8.52
C GLU A 96 -4.45 -4.96 -7.47
N GLU A 97 -3.53 -5.36 -6.59
CA GLU A 97 -2.94 -4.44 -5.61
C GLU A 97 -2.12 -3.36 -6.34
N GLN A 98 -1.38 -3.74 -7.38
CA GLN A 98 -0.68 -2.79 -8.22
C GLN A 98 -1.63 -1.85 -8.96
N ASN A 99 -2.74 -2.36 -9.51
CA ASN A 99 -3.78 -1.55 -10.12
C ASN A 99 -4.41 -0.57 -9.11
N ARG A 100 -4.71 -1.03 -7.90
CA ARG A 100 -5.23 -0.21 -6.81
C ARG A 100 -4.27 0.93 -6.44
N LYS A 101 -2.97 0.62 -6.34
CA LYS A 101 -1.91 1.60 -6.10
C LYS A 101 -1.81 2.61 -7.24
N TYR A 102 -1.85 2.16 -8.50
CA TYR A 102 -1.86 3.03 -9.67
C TYR A 102 -3.08 3.97 -9.69
N LEU A 103 -4.29 3.46 -9.46
CA LEU A 103 -5.51 4.28 -9.38
C LEU A 103 -5.42 5.33 -8.27
N LYS A 104 -4.85 4.96 -7.12
CA LYS A 104 -4.61 5.90 -6.02
C LYS A 104 -3.62 6.99 -6.43
N LEU A 105 -2.53 6.64 -7.12
CA LEU A 105 -1.57 7.60 -7.66
C LEU A 105 -2.24 8.54 -8.67
N MET A 106 -3.06 8.02 -9.58
CA MET A 106 -3.79 8.83 -10.57
C MET A 106 -4.73 9.84 -9.93
N SER A 107 -5.43 9.44 -8.86
CA SER A 107 -6.26 10.36 -8.07
C SER A 107 -5.44 11.49 -7.45
N LEU A 108 -4.22 11.24 -6.98
CA LEU A 108 -3.34 12.27 -6.41
C LEU A 108 -2.76 13.18 -7.50
N VAL A 109 -2.24 12.60 -8.58
CA VAL A 109 -1.65 13.32 -9.71
C VAL A 109 -2.69 14.19 -10.42
N GLY A 110 -3.93 13.70 -10.56
CA GLY A 110 -5.06 14.48 -11.08
C GLY A 110 -5.35 15.72 -10.24
N LYS A 111 -5.44 15.57 -8.91
CA LYS A 111 -5.64 16.71 -8.00
C LYS A 111 -4.49 17.72 -8.06
N ASP A 112 -3.25 17.25 -8.14
CA ASP A 112 -2.10 18.12 -8.29
C ASP A 112 -2.17 18.95 -9.57
N TYR A 113 -2.61 18.32 -10.66
CA TYR A 113 -2.77 18.96 -11.96
C TYR A 113 -3.92 19.97 -11.95
N GLU A 114 -5.06 19.65 -11.33
CA GLU A 114 -6.18 20.59 -11.15
C GLU A 114 -5.74 21.86 -10.39
N ILE A 115 -5.02 21.69 -9.27
CA ILE A 115 -4.45 22.83 -8.52
C ILE A 115 -3.49 23.65 -9.39
N TYR A 116 -2.74 23.00 -10.28
CA TYR A 116 -1.86 23.69 -11.20
C TYR A 116 -2.64 24.46 -12.27
N GLN A 117 -3.71 23.89 -12.82
CA GLN A 117 -4.58 24.54 -13.79
C GLN A 117 -5.26 25.78 -13.20
N GLU A 118 -5.80 25.69 -11.98
CA GLU A 118 -6.39 26.84 -11.27
C GLU A 118 -5.40 28.01 -11.17
N LYS A 119 -4.13 27.74 -10.87
CA LYS A 119 -3.07 28.76 -10.85
C LYS A 119 -2.78 29.38 -12.22
N LEU A 120 -2.93 28.61 -13.30
CA LEU A 120 -2.73 29.13 -14.66
C LEU A 120 -3.88 30.03 -15.10
N GLU A 121 -5.11 29.74 -14.64
CA GLU A 121 -6.28 30.59 -14.91
C GLU A 121 -6.17 31.98 -14.25
N GLU A 122 -5.48 32.07 -13.12
CA GLU A 122 -5.18 33.35 -12.45
C GLU A 122 -4.07 34.16 -13.13
N CYS A 123 -3.29 33.55 -14.03
CA CYS A 123 -2.15 34.20 -14.68
C CYS A 123 -2.56 35.08 -15.86
N SER A 124 -1.83 36.18 -16.07
CA SER A 124 -1.97 36.99 -17.28
C SER A 124 -1.36 36.30 -18.51
N ASN A 125 -1.81 36.70 -19.71
CA ASN A 125 -1.27 36.18 -20.98
C ASN A 125 0.27 36.30 -21.09
N GLY A 126 0.85 37.37 -20.54
CA GLY A 126 2.32 37.56 -20.54
C GLY A 126 3.04 36.57 -19.61
N GLU A 127 2.46 36.27 -18.45
CA GLU A 127 3.01 35.29 -17.51
C GLU A 127 2.91 33.86 -18.06
N LEU A 128 1.81 33.53 -18.74
CA LEU A 128 1.65 32.25 -19.42
C LEU A 128 2.72 32.02 -20.48
N ILE A 129 3.05 33.04 -21.28
CA ILE A 129 4.13 32.97 -22.28
C ILE A 129 5.48 32.75 -21.58
N ASN A 130 5.75 33.49 -20.50
CA ASN A 130 7.01 33.35 -19.75
C ASN A 130 7.15 31.98 -19.06
N ARG A 131 6.03 31.31 -18.73
CA ARG A 131 6.00 29.98 -18.11
C ARG A 131 5.77 28.85 -19.11
N ALA A 132 5.77 29.10 -20.41
CA ALA A 132 5.42 28.10 -21.43
C ALA A 132 6.25 26.81 -21.32
N GLU A 133 7.54 26.92 -20.98
CA GLU A 133 8.43 25.77 -20.79
C GLU A 133 8.08 24.95 -19.54
N GLU A 134 7.74 25.62 -18.44
CA GLU A 134 7.27 24.98 -17.20
C GLU A 134 5.95 24.24 -17.46
N ILE A 135 5.00 24.91 -18.11
CA ILE A 135 3.69 24.34 -18.46
C ILE A 135 3.89 23.08 -19.32
N ALA A 136 4.75 23.15 -20.34
CA ALA A 136 5.05 22.01 -21.19
C ALA A 136 5.67 20.85 -20.41
N THR A 137 6.54 21.14 -19.45
CA THR A 137 7.20 20.15 -18.58
C THR A 137 6.18 19.47 -17.65
N VAL A 138 5.32 20.23 -16.97
CA VAL A 138 4.27 19.69 -16.10
C VAL A 138 3.29 18.83 -16.90
N MET A 139 2.89 19.28 -18.10
CA MET A 139 2.00 18.51 -18.97
C MET A 139 2.65 17.22 -19.47
N ALA A 140 3.94 17.23 -19.80
CA ALA A 140 4.66 16.03 -20.23
C ALA A 140 4.73 15.00 -19.10
N ALA A 141 5.10 15.43 -17.88
CA ALA A 141 5.15 14.56 -16.71
C ALA A 141 3.76 13.98 -16.36
N TYR A 142 2.71 14.80 -16.40
CA TYR A 142 1.34 14.34 -16.15
C TYR A 142 0.91 13.27 -17.16
N ARG A 143 1.14 13.52 -18.46
CA ARG A 143 0.77 12.57 -19.52
C ARG A 143 1.48 11.23 -19.38
N PHE A 144 2.77 11.24 -19.06
CA PHE A 144 3.52 10.02 -18.82
C PHE A 144 2.96 9.23 -17.64
N LEU A 145 2.68 9.88 -16.51
CA LEU A 145 2.09 9.21 -15.35
C LEU A 145 0.69 8.66 -15.64
N ALA A 146 -0.10 9.37 -16.45
CA ALA A 146 -1.44 8.99 -16.84
C ALA A 146 -1.50 7.89 -17.92
N GLU A 147 -0.37 7.54 -18.54
CA GLU A 147 -0.30 6.46 -19.52
C GLU A 147 -0.27 5.11 -18.82
N GLU A 148 -1.16 4.19 -19.22
CA GLU A 148 -1.22 2.86 -18.62
C GLU A 148 0.05 2.07 -18.96
N GLY A 149 0.71 1.52 -17.93
CA GLY A 149 1.92 0.70 -18.09
C GLY A 149 3.22 1.49 -18.21
N SER A 150 3.21 2.81 -18.05
CA SER A 150 4.44 3.62 -18.01
C SER A 150 5.25 3.47 -16.72
N LEU A 151 4.62 3.02 -15.65
CA LEU A 151 5.22 2.90 -14.31
C LEU A 151 5.36 1.45 -13.88
N THR A 152 6.51 1.12 -13.33
CA THR A 152 6.75 -0.13 -12.59
C THR A 152 6.10 -0.09 -11.19
N ALA A 153 6.03 -1.26 -10.55
CA ALA A 153 5.53 -1.37 -9.18
C ALA A 153 6.34 -0.53 -8.19
N GLU A 154 7.67 -0.59 -8.31
CA GLU A 154 8.60 0.15 -7.47
C GLU A 154 8.46 1.67 -7.64
N GLU A 155 8.31 2.15 -8.88
CA GLU A 155 8.12 3.57 -9.17
C GLU A 155 6.78 4.08 -8.64
N THR A 156 5.73 3.29 -8.77
CA THR A 156 4.41 3.61 -8.22
C THR A 156 4.48 3.74 -6.70
N ASP A 157 5.13 2.79 -6.02
CA ASP A 157 5.32 2.82 -4.57
C ASP A 157 6.18 4.02 -4.13
N CYS A 158 7.23 4.35 -4.89
CA CYS A 158 8.06 5.53 -4.64
C CYS A 158 7.25 6.83 -4.76
N LEU A 159 6.44 6.99 -5.80
CA LEU A 159 5.63 8.19 -6.01
C LEU A 159 4.52 8.34 -4.96
N LEU A 160 3.93 7.22 -4.52
CA LEU A 160 2.93 7.20 -3.45
C LEU A 160 3.46 7.63 -2.08
N CYS A 161 4.79 7.72 -1.90
CA CYS A 161 5.40 8.27 -0.69
C CYS A 161 5.23 9.80 -0.58
N PHE A 162 4.80 10.48 -1.64
CA PHE A 162 4.66 11.93 -1.69
C PHE A 162 3.19 12.34 -1.69
N ASN A 163 2.87 13.39 -0.94
CA ASN A 163 1.53 13.98 -0.94
C ASN A 163 1.21 14.74 -2.25
N ARG A 164 2.24 15.18 -2.97
CA ARG A 164 2.15 15.92 -4.23
C ARG A 164 3.09 15.32 -5.30
N PRO A 165 2.79 14.09 -5.78
CA PRO A 165 3.70 13.33 -6.64
C PRO A 165 4.06 14.05 -7.94
N LEU A 166 3.12 14.80 -8.54
CA LEU A 166 3.37 15.50 -9.80
C LEU A 166 4.35 16.67 -9.61
N VAL A 167 4.29 17.36 -8.47
CA VAL A 167 5.23 18.46 -8.18
C VAL A 167 6.65 17.94 -7.93
N GLU A 168 6.77 16.77 -7.31
CA GLU A 168 8.06 16.17 -7.01
C GLU A 168 8.74 15.64 -8.27
N ILE A 169 8.03 14.92 -9.13
CA ILE A 169 8.61 14.36 -10.36
C ILE A 169 9.06 15.47 -11.35
N VAL A 170 8.32 16.58 -11.42
CA VAL A 170 8.63 17.70 -12.32
C VAL A 170 10.00 18.31 -12.03
N LYS A 171 10.49 18.26 -10.79
CA LYS A 171 11.84 18.76 -10.43
C LYS A 171 12.96 18.02 -11.16
N TYR A 172 12.70 16.77 -11.54
CA TYR A 172 13.65 15.89 -12.22
C TYR A 172 13.37 15.79 -13.72
N TRP A 173 12.29 16.40 -14.19
CA TRP A 173 11.88 16.40 -15.59
C TRP A 173 12.60 17.53 -16.35
N PRO A 174 13.61 17.22 -17.18
CA PRO A 174 14.46 18.25 -17.76
C PRO A 174 13.89 18.57 -19.14
N THR A 175 13.13 19.66 -19.23
CA THR A 175 12.48 20.19 -20.45
C THR A 175 11.57 19.19 -21.19
N ALA A 176 10.63 19.70 -21.98
CA ALA A 176 9.58 18.87 -22.59
C ALA A 176 10.09 17.86 -23.66
N GLY A 177 11.38 17.90 -24.01
CA GLY A 177 11.98 17.09 -25.07
C GLY A 177 12.83 15.89 -24.61
N MET A 178 13.04 15.68 -23.31
CA MET A 178 13.78 14.51 -22.81
C MET A 178 12.90 13.27 -22.67
N ASN A 179 13.52 12.09 -22.80
CA ASN A 179 12.86 10.80 -22.56
C ASN A 179 12.43 10.71 -21.09
N ALA A 180 11.15 10.36 -20.87
CA ALA A 180 10.56 10.10 -19.57
C ALA A 180 11.36 9.09 -18.74
N ASP A 181 11.93 8.05 -19.38
CA ASP A 181 12.75 7.04 -18.70
C ASP A 181 13.96 7.66 -18.00
N ILE A 182 14.60 8.64 -18.63
CA ILE A 182 15.77 9.36 -18.08
C ILE A 182 15.33 10.23 -16.88
N ALA A 183 14.13 10.80 -16.94
CA ALA A 183 13.57 11.58 -15.84
C ALA A 183 13.25 10.67 -14.63
N MET A 184 12.69 9.49 -14.88
CA MET A 184 12.40 8.49 -13.85
C MET A 184 13.67 7.96 -13.19
N GLU A 185 14.72 7.67 -13.97
CA GLU A 185 16.02 7.24 -13.43
C GLU A 185 16.63 8.31 -12.51
N ARG A 186 16.57 9.59 -12.93
CA ARG A 186 17.04 10.72 -12.11
C ARG A 186 16.21 10.91 -10.85
N PHE A 187 14.90 10.75 -10.95
CA PHE A 187 14.00 10.78 -9.80
C PHE A 187 14.37 9.68 -8.80
N ALA A 188 14.46 8.42 -9.24
CA ALA A 188 14.83 7.28 -8.41
C ALA A 188 16.20 7.47 -7.73
N HIS A 189 17.20 7.98 -8.46
CA HIS A 189 18.52 8.28 -7.91
C HIS A 189 18.47 9.42 -6.88
N GLY A 190 17.73 10.49 -7.17
CA GLY A 190 17.55 11.65 -6.28
C GLY A 190 16.85 11.30 -4.96
N ILE A 191 15.83 10.44 -5.01
CA ILE A 191 15.14 9.95 -3.81
C ILE A 191 16.02 9.01 -3.00
N SER A 192 16.77 8.12 -3.65
CA SER A 192 17.70 7.20 -2.97
C SER A 192 18.81 7.96 -2.20
N SER A 193 19.34 9.05 -2.78
CA SER A 193 20.33 9.89 -2.11
C SER A 193 19.76 10.64 -0.89
N THR A 194 18.54 11.17 -1.01
CA THR A 194 17.88 11.92 0.08
C THR A 194 17.34 11.01 1.20
N GLN A 195 16.94 9.78 0.87
CA GLN A 195 16.64 8.76 1.88
C GLN A 195 17.89 8.36 2.65
N LYS A 196 19.04 8.18 2.00
CA LYS A 196 20.32 7.84 2.65
C LYS A 196 20.80 8.90 3.64
N GLU A 197 20.46 10.18 3.41
CA GLU A 197 20.69 11.27 4.38
C GLU A 197 19.67 11.29 5.53
N ARG A 198 18.43 10.87 5.30
CA ARG A 198 17.41 10.69 6.36
C ARG A 198 17.66 9.47 7.24
N THR A 199 18.42 8.49 6.75
CA THR A 199 18.92 7.34 7.54
C THR A 199 20.25 7.64 8.25
N GLY A 200 20.62 8.90 8.46
CA GLY A 200 21.51 9.27 9.56
C GLY A 200 20.80 8.97 10.90
N PRO A 201 21.50 8.64 12.00
CA PRO A 201 20.87 8.20 13.23
C PRO A 201 19.91 9.30 13.71
N ALA A 202 18.61 9.04 13.57
CA ALA A 202 17.57 9.92 14.07
C ALA A 202 17.80 10.03 15.58
N ARG A 203 18.21 11.21 16.04
CA ARG A 203 18.30 11.50 17.47
C ARG A 203 17.00 11.05 18.12
N SER A 204 17.12 10.12 19.07
CA SER A 204 15.98 9.46 19.70
C SER A 204 15.00 10.52 20.18
N LEU A 205 13.69 10.25 20.09
CA LEU A 205 12.64 11.13 20.59
C LEU A 205 12.91 11.54 22.06
N ARG A 206 13.60 10.67 22.81
CA ARG A 206 14.15 10.92 24.15
C ARG A 206 15.21 12.01 24.20
N GLU A 207 16.15 12.04 23.26
CA GLU A 207 17.20 13.07 23.18
C GLU A 207 16.61 14.44 22.81
N ARG A 208 15.61 14.45 21.93
CA ARG A 208 14.87 15.68 21.57
C ARG A 208 14.10 16.23 22.78
N LEU A 209 13.45 15.37 23.56
CA LEU A 209 12.79 15.79 24.81
C LEU A 209 13.80 16.32 25.84
N GLN A 210 14.95 15.66 25.99
CA GLN A 210 15.98 16.05 26.95
C GLN A 210 16.64 17.39 26.58
N HIS A 211 16.78 17.71 25.30
CA HIS A 211 17.27 19.01 24.83
C HIS A 211 16.26 20.12 25.15
N ALA A 212 14.98 19.92 24.82
CA ALA A 212 13.93 20.89 25.09
C ALA A 212 13.74 21.17 26.59
N VAL A 213 13.84 20.14 27.44
CA VAL A 213 13.76 20.31 28.90
C VAL A 213 14.95 21.10 29.45
N ARG A 214 16.13 21.02 28.81
CA ARG A 214 17.32 21.77 29.21
C ARG A 214 17.21 23.23 28.81
N GLU A 215 16.72 23.52 27.60
CA GLU A 215 16.48 24.89 27.12
C GLU A 215 15.43 25.64 27.96
N VAL A 216 14.38 24.95 28.40
CA VAL A 216 13.34 25.55 29.26
C VAL A 216 13.84 25.86 30.67
N ARG A 217 14.83 25.11 31.17
CA ARG A 217 15.44 25.37 32.49
C ARG A 217 16.41 26.54 32.50
N GLU A 218 16.92 26.98 31.35
CA GLU A 218 17.94 28.04 31.27
C GLU A 218 17.39 29.44 30.95
N CYS A 219 16.08 29.60 30.76
CA CYS A 219 15.47 30.93 30.60
C CYS A 219 15.03 31.53 31.95
N PRO A 220 15.63 32.63 32.45
CA PRO A 220 15.08 33.37 33.56
C PRO A 220 13.83 34.15 33.08
N VAL A 221 12.79 34.14 33.90
CA VAL A 221 11.50 34.82 33.66
C VAL A 221 11.71 36.33 33.50
N ALA A 222 11.46 36.86 32.29
CA ALA A 222 11.41 38.29 32.04
C ALA A 222 10.05 38.87 32.46
N GLU A 223 10.10 39.93 33.27
CA GLU A 223 8.98 40.65 33.87
C GLU A 223 8.05 41.31 32.84
N LYS A 224 6.74 41.34 33.14
CA LYS A 224 5.70 42.05 32.36
C LYS A 224 5.83 43.58 32.52
N PRO A 225 5.67 44.39 31.47
CA PRO A 225 5.52 45.83 31.62
C PRO A 225 4.09 46.22 32.00
N ALA A 226 3.97 47.15 32.95
CA ALA A 226 2.72 47.76 33.37
C ALA A 226 2.19 48.74 32.32
N HIS A 227 0.90 48.68 32.05
CA HIS A 227 0.18 49.52 31.09
C HIS A 227 0.05 50.96 31.63
N GLU A 228 0.59 51.94 30.91
CA GLU A 228 0.34 53.36 31.18
C GLU A 228 -1.13 53.71 30.92
N THR A 229 -1.71 54.48 31.84
CA THR A 229 -3.09 54.96 31.83
C THR A 229 -3.15 56.36 31.21
N GLY A 230 -4.13 56.56 30.33
CA GLY A 230 -4.29 57.76 29.51
C GLY A 230 -4.62 59.04 30.29
N THR A 231 -4.05 60.13 29.78
CA THR A 231 -4.18 61.51 30.26
C THR A 231 -5.55 62.10 29.91
N ARG A 232 -6.06 62.93 30.84
CA ARG A 232 -7.23 63.79 30.70
C ARG A 232 -6.82 65.18 30.22
#